data_AF-U3P4Y9-F1
#
_entry.id   AF-U3P4Y9-F1
#
_cell.length_a   1.000
_cell.length_b   1.000
_cell.length_c   1.000
_cell.angle_alpha   90.00
_cell.angle_beta   90.00
_cell.angle_gamma   90.00
#
_symmetry.space_group_name_H-M   'P 1'
#
loop_
_entity.id
_entity.type
_entity.pdbx_description
1 polymer ?
#
loop_
_entity_poly.entity_id
_entity_poly.type
_entity_poly.pdbx_seq_one_letter_code
_entity_poly.pdbx_strand_id
1 'polypeptide(L)'
;MFSPTGIVPGQSDSKVITITNKAGLAGVVKVYAANASDASSIAQYFTVTVTEGTLSGATFTADKNGTVYNGSLSDFLTKDVSYSTGVGNWTLDGTVDVSKSYQISWAMSSAAPNSSQGKKVSTDFTWEIQNNKAS
;
A
#
# COMPACT_ATOMS: atom_id res chain seq x y z
N MET A 1 -1.68 7.93 4.70
CA MET A 1 -3.09 8.28 4.48
C MET A 1 -3.48 8.29 2.99
N PHE A 2 -4.30 7.33 2.58
CA PHE A 2 -5.09 7.31 1.36
C PHE A 2 -6.47 7.88 1.70
N SER A 3 -6.88 8.99 1.07
CA SER A 3 -8.20 9.62 1.27
C SER A 3 -8.59 10.46 0.05
N PRO A 4 -8.81 9.84 -1.12
CA PRO A 4 -9.19 10.58 -2.32
C PRO A 4 -10.57 11.23 -2.17
N THR A 5 -10.76 12.40 -2.78
CA THR A 5 -11.99 13.20 -2.69
C THR A 5 -12.54 13.54 -4.08
N GLY A 6 -13.86 13.60 -4.23
CA GLY A 6 -14.49 13.95 -5.51
C GLY A 6 -14.28 12.90 -6.59
N ILE A 7 -14.15 11.63 -6.19
CA ILE A 7 -13.80 10.53 -7.09
C ILE A 7 -14.97 10.19 -7.98
N VAL A 8 -14.68 9.98 -9.27
CA VAL A 8 -15.65 9.52 -10.27
C VAL A 8 -15.30 8.11 -10.78
N PRO A 9 -16.28 7.32 -11.22
CA PRO A 9 -16.03 6.01 -11.84
C PRO A 9 -14.99 6.10 -12.97
N GLY A 10 -14.05 5.15 -13.01
CA GLY A 10 -12.96 5.11 -13.98
C GLY A 10 -11.73 5.95 -13.62
N GLN A 11 -11.79 6.77 -12.56
CA GLN A 11 -10.64 7.54 -12.11
C GLN A 11 -9.56 6.63 -11.48
N SER A 12 -8.29 6.98 -11.70
CA SER A 12 -7.14 6.35 -11.08
C SER A 12 -6.10 7.39 -10.66
N ASP A 13 -5.28 7.05 -9.68
CA ASP A 13 -4.10 7.85 -9.30
C ASP A 13 -3.04 6.93 -8.66
N SER A 14 -1.84 7.46 -8.44
CA SER A 14 -0.77 6.74 -7.77
C SER A 14 0.08 7.65 -6.90
N LYS A 15 0.68 7.08 -5.85
CA LYS A 15 1.68 7.74 -5.01
C LYS A 15 2.88 6.84 -4.80
N VAL A 16 4.06 7.45 -4.79
CA VAL A 16 5.31 6.76 -4.46
C VAL A 16 5.76 7.22 -3.08
N ILE A 17 6.20 6.26 -2.27
CA ILE A 17 6.82 6.52 -0.97
C ILE A 17 8.17 5.79 -0.90
N THR A 18 9.11 6.30 -0.12
CA THR A 18 10.40 5.64 0.12
C THR A 18 10.55 5.39 1.61
N ILE A 19 10.83 4.14 1.96
CA ILE A 19 11.13 3.69 3.32
C ILE A 19 12.63 3.52 3.44
N THR A 20 13.22 4.00 4.53
CA THR A 20 14.66 3.88 4.83
C THR A 20 14.85 3.21 6.19
N ASN A 21 15.60 2.11 6.22
CA ASN A 21 16.00 1.43 7.46
C ASN A 21 17.29 2.06 8.00
N LYS A 22 17.15 3.13 8.79
CA LYS A 22 18.31 3.82 9.40
C LYS A 22 18.96 3.01 10.53
N ALA A 23 18.19 2.17 11.20
CA ALA A 23 18.61 1.48 12.42
C ALA A 23 19.30 0.13 12.15
N GLY A 24 19.36 -0.35 10.90
CA GLY A 24 19.94 -1.65 10.59
C GLY A 24 19.14 -2.80 11.19
N LEU A 25 17.81 -2.67 11.22
CA LEU A 25 16.94 -3.78 11.61
C LEU A 25 16.99 -4.88 10.55
N ALA A 26 17.09 -6.13 10.99
CA ALA A 26 16.95 -7.29 10.13
C ALA A 26 15.50 -7.81 10.19
N GLY A 27 15.01 -8.36 9.07
CA GLY A 27 13.64 -8.85 8.98
C GLY A 27 13.00 -8.55 7.62
N VAL A 28 11.72 -8.87 7.50
CA VAL A 28 10.93 -8.57 6.29
C VAL A 28 10.03 -7.37 6.58
N VAL A 29 10.06 -6.38 5.70
CA VAL A 29 9.13 -5.26 5.76
C VAL A 29 7.78 -5.71 5.22
N LYS A 30 6.72 -5.51 6.02
CA LYS A 30 5.34 -5.77 5.63
C LYS A 30 4.57 -4.45 5.59
N VAL A 31 3.68 -4.34 4.61
CA VAL A 31 2.70 -3.27 4.50
C VAL A 31 1.30 -3.80 4.75
N TYR A 32 0.52 -3.05 5.52
CA TYR A 32 -0.86 -3.40 5.88
C TYR A 32 -1.69 -2.13 6.09
N ALA A 33 -3.02 -2.27 6.04
CA ALA A 33 -3.99 -1.22 6.32
C ALA A 33 -4.11 -0.96 7.83
N ALA A 34 -4.16 0.31 8.22
CA ALA A 34 -4.52 0.76 9.56
C ALA A 34 -5.52 1.92 9.49
N ASN A 35 -6.27 2.15 10.57
CA ASN A 35 -7.22 3.26 10.68
C ASN A 35 -8.22 3.35 9.50
N ALA A 36 -8.65 2.19 8.99
CA ALA A 36 -9.54 2.12 7.85
C ALA A 36 -10.94 2.66 8.19
N SER A 37 -11.54 3.39 7.25
CA SER A 37 -12.93 3.85 7.33
C SER A 37 -13.58 3.75 5.96
N ASP A 38 -14.61 2.92 5.86
CA ASP A 38 -15.44 2.76 4.67
C ASP A 38 -16.93 2.60 5.04
N ALA A 39 -17.48 3.60 5.74
CA ALA A 39 -18.88 3.59 6.18
C ALA A 39 -19.90 3.50 5.02
N SER A 40 -19.44 3.71 3.79
CA SER A 40 -20.28 3.81 2.60
C SER A 40 -20.11 2.64 1.61
N SER A 41 -19.29 1.66 2.01
CA SER A 41 -18.94 0.43 1.27
C SER A 41 -18.44 0.72 -0.15
N ILE A 42 -17.69 1.80 -0.34
CA ILE A 42 -17.15 2.16 -1.65
C ILE A 42 -15.83 1.45 -1.94
N ALA A 43 -15.11 0.95 -0.92
CA ALA A 43 -13.81 0.30 -1.10
C ALA A 43 -13.86 -0.91 -2.07
N GLN A 44 -15.01 -1.60 -2.15
CA GLN A 44 -15.18 -2.72 -3.08
C GLN A 44 -15.05 -2.34 -4.56
N TYR A 45 -15.24 -1.05 -4.89
CA TYR A 45 -15.11 -0.55 -6.26
C TYR A 45 -13.70 -0.10 -6.60
N PHE A 46 -12.77 -0.09 -5.64
CA PHE A 46 -11.38 0.26 -5.89
C PHE A 46 -10.56 -1.00 -6.09
N THR A 47 -9.79 -1.05 -7.17
CA THR A 47 -8.60 -1.92 -7.25
C THR A 47 -7.41 -1.14 -6.73
N VAL A 48 -6.60 -1.77 -5.89
CA VAL A 48 -5.35 -1.22 -5.37
C VAL A 48 -4.21 -2.16 -5.76
N THR A 49 -3.10 -1.56 -6.18
CA THR A 49 -1.85 -2.28 -6.41
C THR A 49 -0.77 -1.65 -5.55
N VAL A 50 -0.01 -2.50 -4.84
CA VAL A 50 1.19 -2.08 -4.11
C VAL A 50 2.39 -2.77 -4.75
N THR A 51 3.34 -1.97 -5.22
CA THR A 51 4.52 -2.44 -5.96
C THR A 51 5.79 -1.93 -5.31
N GLU A 52 6.66 -2.85 -4.93
CA GLU A 52 8.04 -2.62 -4.53
C GLU A 52 8.91 -2.24 -5.74
N GLY A 53 9.83 -1.30 -5.54
CA GLY A 53 10.72 -0.82 -6.58
C GLY A 53 11.69 0.23 -6.08
N THR A 54 12.21 1.01 -7.02
CA THR A 54 13.16 2.08 -6.74
C THR A 54 12.70 3.35 -7.42
N LEU A 55 12.66 4.46 -6.68
CA LEU A 55 12.47 5.79 -7.23
C LEU A 55 13.85 6.42 -7.54
N SER A 56 14.11 6.71 -8.81
CA SER A 56 15.30 7.45 -9.25
C SER A 56 14.86 8.75 -9.90
N GLY A 57 15.19 9.88 -9.25
CA GLY A 57 14.62 11.18 -9.62
C GLY A 57 13.09 11.15 -9.52
N ALA A 58 12.40 11.38 -10.64
CA ALA A 58 10.94 11.32 -10.73
C ALA A 58 10.40 9.98 -11.26
N THR A 59 11.28 9.02 -11.60
CA THR A 59 10.90 7.78 -12.27
C THR A 59 10.90 6.63 -11.28
N PHE A 60 9.72 6.04 -11.07
CA PHE A 60 9.59 4.78 -10.34
C PHE A 60 9.86 3.60 -11.28
N THR A 61 10.76 2.71 -10.87
CA THR A 61 11.03 1.45 -11.56
C THR A 61 10.67 0.30 -10.63
N ALA A 62 9.70 -0.53 -11.05
CA ALA A 62 9.29 -1.70 -10.29
C ALA A 62 10.42 -2.74 -10.23
N ASP A 63 10.54 -3.43 -9.10
CA ASP A 63 11.41 -4.60 -9.00
C ASP A 63 10.82 -5.76 -9.83
N LYS A 64 11.68 -6.72 -10.21
CA LYS A 64 11.20 -7.98 -10.79
C LYS A 64 10.30 -8.68 -9.77
N ASN A 65 9.05 -8.97 -10.15
CA ASN A 65 8.01 -9.50 -9.25
C ASN A 65 7.72 -8.57 -8.05
N GLY A 66 7.89 -7.25 -8.22
CA GLY A 66 7.71 -6.26 -7.15
C GLY A 66 6.26 -6.04 -6.73
N THR A 67 5.26 -6.49 -7.48
CA THR A 67 3.85 -6.38 -7.07
C THR A 67 3.57 -7.31 -5.89
N VAL A 68 3.41 -6.72 -4.71
CA VAL A 68 3.15 -7.45 -3.46
C VAL A 68 1.67 -7.51 -3.12
N TYR A 69 0.86 -6.64 -3.72
CA TYR A 69 -0.60 -6.68 -3.64
C TYR A 69 -1.22 -6.24 -4.95
N ASN A 70 -2.27 -6.94 -5.38
CA ASN A 70 -3.13 -6.53 -6.47
C ASN A 70 -4.53 -7.11 -6.23
N GLY A 71 -5.47 -6.27 -5.81
CA GLY A 71 -6.79 -6.72 -5.39
C GLY A 71 -7.73 -5.57 -5.06
N SER A 72 -8.89 -5.88 -4.48
CA SER A 72 -9.83 -4.84 -4.09
C SER A 72 -9.31 -4.05 -2.88
N LEU A 73 -9.65 -2.76 -2.74
CA LEU A 73 -9.34 -2.05 -1.51
C LEU A 73 -10.08 -2.69 -0.33
N SER A 74 -11.33 -3.14 -0.52
CA SER A 74 -12.11 -3.80 0.54
C SER A 74 -11.39 -5.02 1.13
N ASP A 75 -10.74 -5.83 0.29
CA ASP A 75 -9.95 -6.97 0.77
C ASP A 75 -8.74 -6.51 1.56
N PHE A 76 -8.01 -5.52 1.06
CA PHE A 76 -6.84 -4.96 1.75
C PHE A 76 -7.20 -4.43 3.14
N LEU A 77 -8.33 -3.70 3.25
CA LEU A 77 -8.81 -3.11 4.50
C LEU A 77 -9.28 -4.15 5.53
N THR A 78 -9.48 -5.41 5.15
CA THR A 78 -10.06 -6.44 6.03
C THR A 78 -9.14 -7.63 6.26
N LYS A 79 -8.28 -7.96 5.30
CA LYS A 79 -7.37 -9.11 5.35
C LYS A 79 -5.96 -8.69 5.73
N ASP A 80 -5.45 -7.62 5.14
CA ASP A 80 -4.09 -7.15 5.34
C ASP A 80 -4.06 -6.03 6.40
N VAL A 81 -4.37 -6.36 7.67
CA VAL A 81 -4.61 -5.36 8.75
C VAL A 81 -3.60 -5.38 9.90
N SER A 82 -2.56 -6.21 9.77
CA SER A 82 -1.51 -6.35 10.79
C SER A 82 -0.22 -6.84 10.15
N TYR A 83 0.89 -6.84 10.88
CA TYR A 83 2.16 -7.39 10.39
C TYR A 83 2.03 -8.84 9.91
N SER A 84 1.31 -9.70 10.65
CA SER A 84 1.22 -11.14 10.35
C SER A 84 0.41 -11.44 9.09
N THR A 85 -0.52 -10.56 8.73
CA THR A 85 -1.33 -10.69 7.51
C THR A 85 -0.91 -9.75 6.39
N GLY A 86 0.04 -8.84 6.66
CA GLY A 86 0.53 -7.88 5.70
C GLY A 86 1.31 -8.50 4.55
N VAL A 87 1.45 -7.72 3.49
CA VAL A 87 2.14 -8.09 2.24
C VAL A 87 3.51 -7.43 2.17
N GLY A 88 4.44 -8.01 1.40
CA GLY A 88 5.80 -7.45 1.28
C GLY A 88 6.86 -8.53 1.14
N ASN A 89 7.87 -8.23 0.33
CA ASN A 89 8.99 -9.11 0.00
C ASN A 89 10.35 -8.49 0.37
N TRP A 90 10.42 -7.18 0.62
CA TRP A 90 11.69 -6.53 0.96
C TRP A 90 12.27 -7.08 2.27
N THR A 91 13.36 -7.85 2.12
CA THR A 91 14.11 -8.45 3.21
C THR A 91 15.34 -7.61 3.51
N LEU A 92 15.58 -7.39 4.79
CA LEU A 92 16.69 -6.63 5.35
C LEU A 92 17.59 -7.55 6.16
N ASP A 93 18.90 -7.44 5.95
CA ASP A 93 19.93 -8.25 6.63
C ASP A 93 20.57 -7.53 7.82
N GLY A 94 20.10 -6.32 8.13
CA GLY A 94 20.65 -5.47 9.18
C GLY A 94 21.61 -4.39 8.69
N THR A 95 21.81 -4.27 7.37
CA THR A 95 22.53 -3.13 6.80
C THR A 95 21.80 -1.82 7.11
N VAL A 96 22.55 -0.80 7.52
CA VAL A 96 22.03 0.55 7.81
C VAL A 96 21.84 1.37 6.52
N ASP A 97 20.95 2.35 6.57
CA ASP A 97 20.69 3.34 5.51
C ASP A 97 20.29 2.78 4.14
N VAL A 98 19.76 1.56 4.14
CA VAL A 98 19.16 0.95 2.95
C VAL A 98 17.71 1.39 2.77
N SER A 99 17.30 1.61 1.52
CA SER A 99 15.98 2.13 1.18
C SER A 99 15.25 1.27 0.15
N LYS A 100 13.92 1.31 0.20
CA LYS A 100 13.02 0.72 -0.80
C LYS A 100 11.89 1.70 -1.09
N SER A 101 11.55 1.85 -2.37
CA SER A 101 10.39 2.63 -2.77
C SER A 101 9.20 1.72 -3.01
N TYR A 102 8.00 2.23 -2.72
CA TYR A 102 6.74 1.56 -2.99
C TYR A 102 5.87 2.51 -3.82
N GLN A 103 5.32 2.03 -4.92
CA GLN A 103 4.24 2.70 -5.63
C GLN A 103 2.91 2.08 -5.22
N ILE A 104 1.99 2.92 -4.77
CA ILE A 104 0.60 2.55 -4.48
C ILE A 104 -0.24 3.19 -5.56
N SER A 105 -0.87 2.38 -6.39
CA SER A 105 -1.85 2.84 -7.38
C SER A 105 -3.24 2.37 -6.99
N TRP A 106 -4.23 3.13 -7.42
CA TRP A 106 -5.62 2.76 -7.28
C TRP A 106 -6.40 3.13 -8.54
N ALA A 107 -7.45 2.37 -8.81
CA ALA A 107 -8.42 2.65 -9.85
C ALA A 107 -9.83 2.36 -9.33
N MET A 108 -10.72 3.33 -9.47
CA MET A 108 -12.15 3.14 -9.23
C MET A 108 -12.78 2.51 -10.46
N SER A 109 -13.48 1.40 -10.28
CA SER A 109 -14.20 0.70 -11.35
C SER A 109 -15.15 1.65 -12.09
N SER A 110 -15.13 1.62 -13.41
CA SER A 110 -16.09 2.36 -14.25
C SER A 110 -17.52 1.82 -14.13
N ALA A 111 -17.68 0.59 -13.62
CA ALA A 111 -18.98 0.00 -13.33
C ALA A 111 -19.55 0.42 -11.96
N ALA A 112 -18.84 1.24 -11.19
CA ALA A 112 -19.35 1.76 -9.93
C ALA A 112 -20.60 2.62 -10.19
N PRO A 113 -21.71 2.39 -9.45
CA PRO A 113 -22.95 3.13 -9.68
C PRO A 113 -22.78 4.61 -9.34
N ASN A 114 -23.57 5.50 -9.95
CA ASN A 114 -23.55 6.94 -9.67
C ASN A 114 -23.81 7.27 -8.20
N SER A 115 -24.52 6.40 -7.46
CA SER A 115 -24.69 6.50 -6.00
C SER A 115 -23.37 6.40 -5.23
N SER A 116 -22.28 6.02 -5.89
CA SER A 116 -20.92 6.02 -5.34
C SER A 116 -20.24 7.39 -5.41
N GLN A 117 -20.74 8.31 -6.22
CA GLN A 117 -20.14 9.63 -6.38
C GLN A 117 -20.18 10.43 -5.08
N GLY A 118 -19.07 11.07 -4.72
CA GLY A 118 -18.97 11.91 -3.53
C GLY A 118 -18.83 11.17 -2.19
N LYS A 119 -18.97 9.84 -2.18
CA LYS A 119 -18.64 8.99 -1.02
C LYS A 119 -17.14 9.03 -0.71
N LYS A 120 -16.79 8.59 0.50
CA LYS A 120 -15.42 8.64 1.03
C LYS A 120 -15.02 7.27 1.58
N VAL A 121 -13.76 6.94 1.35
CA VAL A 121 -13.03 5.84 1.99
C VAL A 121 -11.66 6.37 2.38
N SER A 122 -11.16 5.95 3.53
CA SER A 122 -9.82 6.29 3.98
C SER A 122 -9.12 5.11 4.64
N THR A 123 -7.80 5.06 4.53
CA THR A 123 -6.94 4.16 5.29
C THR A 123 -5.53 4.74 5.39
N ASP A 124 -4.81 4.32 6.42
CA ASP A 124 -3.36 4.41 6.43
C ASP A 124 -2.76 3.13 5.85
N PHE A 125 -1.68 3.29 5.10
CA PHE A 125 -0.78 2.20 4.76
C PHE A 125 0.37 2.30 5.76
N THR A 126 0.61 1.22 6.48
CA THR A 126 1.63 1.14 7.52
C THR A 126 2.71 0.17 7.07
N TRP A 127 3.97 0.61 7.09
CA TRP A 127 5.12 -0.25 6.89
C TRP A 127 5.73 -0.58 8.23
N GLU A 128 5.84 -1.87 8.54
CA GLU A 128 6.45 -2.36 9.77
C GLU A 128 7.52 -3.40 9.42
N ILE A 129 8.58 -3.41 10.20
CA ILE A 129 9.54 -4.50 10.27
C ILE A 129 9.52 -5.05 11.69
N GLN A 130 9.32 -6.35 11.83
CA GLN A 130 9.51 -7.03 13.11
C GLN A 130 10.90 -7.67 13.11
N ASN A 131 11.69 -7.29 14.11
CA ASN A 131 13.03 -7.83 14.29
C ASN A 131 12.93 -9.26 14.80
N ASN A 132 13.61 -10.17 14.11
CA ASN A 132 13.78 -11.57 14.48
C ASN A 132 15.11 -11.85 15.21
N LYS A 133 15.92 -10.83 15.55
CA LYS A 133 17.05 -11.03 16.48
C LYS A 133 16.52 -11.40 17.86
N ALA A 134 16.77 -12.64 18.27
CA ALA A 134 16.92 -12.95 19.68
C ALA A 134 17.97 -11.97 20.27
N SER A 135 17.60 -11.25 21.32
CA SER A 135 18.55 -10.47 22.13
C SER A 135 19.52 -11.40 22.85
#